data_AF-A0A399T889-F1
#
_entry.id   AF-A0A399T889-F1
#
_cell.length_a   1.000
_cell.length_b   1.000
_cell.length_c   1.000
_cell.angle_alpha   90.00
_cell.angle_beta   90.00
_cell.angle_gamma   90.00
#
_symmetry.space_group_name_H-M   'P 1'
#
loop_
_entity.id
_entity.type
_entity.pdbx_description
1 polymer ?
#
loop_
_entity_poly.entity_id
_entity_poly.type
_entity_poly.pdbx_seq_one_letter_code
_entity_poly.pdbx_strand_id
1 'polypeptide(L)'
;MLMHTDYFSPACPRVRIFTNHIEFYNPGGLPKPFEELKGKDISLPRNPIIAKLFRMVKLAENIGFGFDKIDDNWKAYNSTMPDYQIEFDSVVVDFKMEAQESVRETSGKTSGKIIELIQGNENISIPEMAETIGVSERSVERNIENLKKKGLLKRIGPAKGGYWQVID
;
A
#
# COMPACT_ATOMS: atom_id res chain seq x y z
N MET A 1 1.85 19.52 6.43
CA MET A 1 3.14 20.09 5.98
C MET A 1 3.25 21.59 6.24
N LEU A 2 2.57 22.47 5.49
CA LEU A 2 2.80 23.92 5.54
C LEU A 2 2.59 24.57 6.93
N MET A 3 1.53 24.22 7.64
CA MET A 3 1.25 24.81 8.96
C MET A 3 2.23 24.38 10.07
N HIS A 4 2.88 23.23 9.90
CA HIS A 4 3.64 22.57 10.97
C HIS A 4 5.12 22.39 10.63
N THR A 5 5.57 22.81 9.44
CA THR A 5 6.98 22.80 9.06
C THR A 5 7.80 23.66 10.01
N ASP A 6 9.00 23.19 10.31
CA ASP A 6 10.01 24.01 10.94
C ASP A 6 10.67 24.92 9.90
N TYR A 7 10.27 26.18 9.89
CA TYR A 7 10.81 27.21 9.00
C TYR A 7 12.22 27.68 9.39
N PHE A 8 12.74 27.25 10.55
CA PHE A 8 14.13 27.51 10.95
C PHE A 8 15.09 26.40 10.49
N SER A 9 14.56 25.25 10.05
CA SER A 9 15.37 24.17 9.49
C SER A 9 15.95 24.58 8.13
N PRO A 10 17.21 24.25 7.83
CA PRO A 10 17.76 24.41 6.48
C PRO A 10 17.11 23.45 5.47
N ALA A 11 16.45 22.39 5.93
CA ALA A 11 15.67 21.49 5.08
C ALA A 11 14.31 22.11 4.73
N CYS A 12 13.81 21.83 3.54
CA CYS A 12 12.48 22.26 3.10
C CYS A 12 11.48 21.09 3.10
N PRO A 13 10.17 21.35 3.31
CA PRO A 13 9.12 20.39 3.03
C PRO A 13 9.20 19.92 1.58
N ARG A 14 8.98 18.63 1.34
CA ARG A 14 9.01 18.06 -0.01
C ARG A 14 8.00 16.94 -0.13
N VAL A 15 7.48 16.79 -1.34
CA VAL A 15 6.63 15.67 -1.73
C VAL A 15 7.42 14.83 -2.72
N ARG A 16 7.54 13.52 -2.47
CA ARG A 16 8.12 12.56 -3.41
C ARG A 16 7.03 11.63 -3.87
N ILE A 17 6.94 11.44 -5.18
CA ILE A 17 5.96 10.58 -5.80
C ILE A 17 6.70 9.38 -6.36
N PHE A 18 6.31 8.20 -5.91
CA PHE A 18 6.82 6.92 -6.39
C PHE A 18 5.71 6.19 -7.14
N THR A 19 6.06 5.06 -7.76
CA THR A 19 5.09 4.24 -8.51
C THR A 19 3.98 3.68 -7.61
N ASN A 20 4.29 3.39 -6.35
CA ASN A 20 3.42 2.67 -5.42
C ASN A 20 3.07 3.47 -4.15
N HIS A 21 3.60 4.68 -3.97
CA HIS A 21 3.32 5.49 -2.78
C HIS A 21 3.66 6.96 -2.99
N ILE A 22 3.14 7.81 -2.11
CA ILE A 22 3.48 9.25 -2.05
C ILE A 22 4.02 9.55 -0.66
N GLU A 23 5.23 10.11 -0.60
CA GLU A 23 5.91 10.49 0.63
C GLU A 23 5.82 12.01 0.82
N PHE A 24 5.30 12.43 1.97
CA PHE A 24 5.30 13.81 2.42
C PHE A 24 6.32 13.97 3.54
N TYR A 25 7.44 14.62 3.24
CA TYR A 25 8.47 14.93 4.21
C TYR A 25 8.32 16.36 4.73
N ASN A 26 8.36 16.52 6.05
CA ASN A 26 8.31 17.80 6.72
C ASN A 26 9.45 17.92 7.75
N PRO A 27 10.29 18.97 7.69
CA PRO A 27 11.30 19.21 8.71
C PRO A 27 10.67 19.66 10.03
N GLY A 28 11.30 19.27 11.13
CA GLY A 28 10.87 19.45 12.51
C GLY A 28 10.00 18.29 13.01
N GLY A 29 10.30 17.77 14.19
CA GLY A 29 9.50 16.74 14.86
C GLY A 29 8.16 17.25 15.38
N LEU A 30 7.38 16.37 16.04
CA LEU A 30 6.12 16.77 16.68
C LEU A 30 6.37 17.47 18.02
N PRO A 31 5.48 18.41 18.42
CA PRO A 31 5.59 19.12 19.71
C PRO A 31 5.29 18.22 20.94
N LYS A 32 4.72 17.04 20.70
CA LYS A 32 4.38 16.02 21.68
C LYS A 32 4.45 14.62 21.04
N PRO A 33 4.51 13.55 21.84
CA PRO A 33 4.41 12.18 21.34
C PRO A 33 3.18 11.99 20.45
N PHE A 34 3.33 11.18 19.41
CA PHE A 34 2.30 10.95 18.40
C PHE A 34 1.00 10.40 19.01
N GLU A 35 1.14 9.45 19.93
CA GLU A 35 0.04 8.77 20.60
C GLU A 35 -0.79 9.74 21.43
N GLU A 36 -0.16 10.73 22.06
CA GLU A 36 -0.87 11.77 22.81
C GLU A 36 -1.62 12.74 21.89
N LEU A 37 -1.04 13.08 20.74
CA LEU A 37 -1.65 14.00 19.77
C LEU A 37 -2.80 13.35 19.01
N LYS A 38 -2.74 12.03 18.79
CA LYS A 38 -3.82 11.26 18.17
C LYS A 38 -4.91 10.88 19.16
N GLY A 39 -4.55 10.56 20.41
CA GLY A 39 -5.51 10.10 21.43
C GLY A 39 -6.25 11.21 22.18
N LYS A 40 -5.82 12.47 22.06
CA LYS A 40 -6.47 13.62 22.69
C LYS A 40 -6.73 14.66 21.61
N ASP A 41 -7.91 15.28 21.61
CA ASP A 41 -8.32 16.35 20.69
C ASP A 41 -7.54 17.67 20.92
N ILE A 42 -6.21 17.61 20.97
CA ILE A 42 -5.32 18.69 21.33
C ILE A 42 -4.69 19.26 20.05
N SER A 43 -4.93 20.55 19.80
CA SER A 43 -4.28 21.27 18.70
C SER A 43 -3.11 22.10 19.21
N LEU A 44 -1.89 21.62 18.98
CA LEU A 44 -0.64 22.34 19.30
C LEU A 44 0.12 22.69 18.01
N PRO A 45 -0.20 23.84 17.36
CA PRO A 45 0.54 24.28 16.20
C PRO A 45 1.93 24.81 16.60
N ARG A 46 2.96 24.44 15.83
CA ARG A 46 4.32 24.98 16.00
C ARG A 46 4.34 26.50 15.79
N ASN A 47 3.62 26.99 14.79
CA ASN A 47 3.45 28.41 14.53
C ASN A 47 1.96 28.79 14.62
N PRO A 48 1.49 29.38 15.74
CA PRO A 48 0.09 29.78 15.92
C PRO A 48 -0.39 30.83 14.92
N ILE A 49 0.51 31.71 14.43
CA ILE A 49 0.16 32.76 13.46
C ILE A 49 -0.17 32.12 12.11
N ILE A 50 0.70 31.22 11.64
CA ILE A 50 0.46 30.48 10.38
C ILE A 50 -0.81 29.64 10.51
N ALA A 51 -0.99 28.90 11.59
CA ALA A 51 -2.20 28.13 11.80
C ALA A 51 -3.48 28.99 11.77
N LYS A 52 -3.43 30.18 12.40
CA LYS A 52 -4.54 31.15 12.38
C LYS A 52 -4.85 31.63 10.96
N LEU A 53 -3.84 31.92 10.14
CA LEU A 53 -4.02 32.32 8.74
C LEU A 53 -4.74 31.22 7.94
N PHE A 54 -4.29 29.96 8.02
CA PHE A 54 -4.93 28.84 7.33
C PHE A 54 -6.38 28.63 7.77
N ARG A 55 -6.68 28.81 9.06
CA ARG A 55 -8.06 28.75 9.59
C ARG A 55 -8.93 29.91 9.09
N MET A 56 -8.38 31.12 9.01
CA MET A 56 -9.09 32.30 8.50
C MET A 56 -9.54 32.13 7.05
N VAL A 57 -8.71 31.53 6.21
CA VAL A 57 -9.03 31.23 4.80
C VAL A 57 -9.76 29.89 4.63
N LYS A 58 -10.16 29.23 5.72
CA LYS A 58 -10.86 27.93 5.74
C LYS A 58 -10.10 26.78 5.04
N LEU A 59 -8.76 26.86 5.04
CA LEU A 59 -7.88 25.78 4.56
C LEU A 59 -7.48 24.79 5.66
N ALA A 60 -7.80 25.11 6.92
CA ALA A 60 -7.56 24.22 8.06
C ALA A 60 -8.63 24.38 9.13
N GLU A 61 -8.81 23.33 9.93
CA GLU A 61 -9.79 23.29 11.02
C GLU A 61 -9.18 23.69 12.36
N ASN A 62 -10.05 23.94 13.34
CA ASN A 62 -9.64 24.34 14.69
C ASN A 62 -9.28 23.17 15.61
N ILE A 63 -9.80 21.97 15.36
CA ILE A 63 -9.79 20.85 16.31
C ILE A 63 -8.88 19.72 15.80
N GLY A 64 -8.27 18.98 16.72
CA GLY A 64 -7.21 17.96 16.53
C GLY A 64 -7.51 16.77 15.61
N PHE A 65 -8.63 16.78 14.87
CA PHE A 65 -9.04 15.73 13.93
C PHE A 65 -8.19 15.61 12.66
N GLY A 66 -7.06 16.32 12.58
CA GLY A 66 -6.23 16.33 11.38
C GLY A 66 -5.73 14.93 11.01
N PHE A 67 -5.24 14.18 11.99
CA PHE A 67 -4.78 12.81 11.78
C PHE A 67 -5.93 11.86 11.45
N ASP A 68 -7.03 11.91 12.20
CA ASP A 68 -8.19 11.05 11.97
C ASP A 68 -8.77 11.27 10.57
N LYS A 69 -8.87 12.52 10.12
CA LYS A 69 -9.33 12.82 8.77
C LYS A 69 -8.39 12.30 7.70
N ILE A 70 -7.08 12.39 7.93
CA ILE A 70 -6.10 11.85 6.98
C ILE A 70 -6.28 10.33 6.89
N ASP A 71 -6.37 9.65 8.03
CA ASP A 71 -6.53 8.20 8.12
C ASP A 71 -7.86 7.74 7.50
N ASP A 72 -8.98 8.34 7.89
CA ASP A 72 -10.32 7.95 7.44
C ASP A 72 -10.51 8.19 5.95
N ASN A 73 -10.07 9.35 5.43
CA ASN A 73 -10.20 9.65 4.00
C ASN A 73 -9.29 8.75 3.17
N TRP A 74 -8.06 8.47 3.63
CA TRP A 74 -7.16 7.59 2.90
C TRP A 74 -7.66 6.14 2.89
N LYS A 75 -8.12 5.66 4.04
CA LYS A 75 -8.73 4.33 4.17
C LYS A 75 -9.98 4.18 3.31
N ALA A 76 -10.83 5.21 3.24
CA ALA A 76 -12.01 5.20 2.38
C ALA A 76 -11.66 5.19 0.89
N TYR A 77 -10.56 5.84 0.49
CA TYR A 77 -10.13 5.93 -0.91
C TYR A 77 -9.35 4.70 -1.39
N ASN A 78 -8.47 4.16 -0.56
CA ASN A 78 -7.40 3.24 -0.98
C ASN A 78 -7.21 2.05 -0.02
N SER A 79 -8.14 1.82 0.91
CA SER A 79 -8.19 0.66 1.82
C SER A 79 -6.96 0.42 2.72
N THR A 80 -5.93 1.26 2.62
CA THR A 80 -4.70 1.22 3.42
C THR A 80 -4.70 2.38 4.41
N MET A 81 -3.77 2.35 5.36
CA MET A 81 -3.52 3.47 6.27
C MET A 81 -2.18 4.13 5.96
N PRO A 82 -2.08 5.46 6.14
CA PRO A 82 -0.80 6.15 6.04
C PRO A 82 0.17 5.67 7.11
N ASP A 83 1.44 5.56 6.76
CA ASP A 83 2.53 5.27 7.70
C ASP A 83 3.18 6.56 8.17
N TYR A 84 3.38 6.69 9.48
CA TYR A 84 3.91 7.89 10.11
C TYR A 84 5.28 7.59 10.70
N GLN A 85 6.34 8.09 10.07
CA GLN A 85 7.71 7.98 10.57
C GLN A 85 8.08 9.30 11.23
N ILE A 86 8.22 9.26 12.55
CA ILE A 86 8.36 10.45 13.37
C ILE A 86 9.72 10.39 14.06
N GLU A 87 10.58 11.32 13.69
CA GLU A 87 11.89 11.51 14.27
C GLU A 87 11.90 12.82 15.07
N PHE A 88 12.99 13.06 15.80
CA PHE A 88 13.15 14.29 16.58
C PHE A 88 13.11 15.55 15.70
N ASP A 89 13.70 15.48 14.51
CA ASP A 89 13.94 16.61 13.62
C ASP A 89 13.14 16.54 12.32
N SER A 90 12.30 15.51 12.14
CA SER A 90 11.53 15.33 10.92
C SER A 90 10.30 14.46 11.11
N VAL A 91 9.31 14.67 10.24
CA VAL A 91 8.11 13.83 10.14
C VAL A 91 7.93 13.45 8.69
N VAL A 92 7.76 12.16 8.44
CA VAL A 92 7.42 11.62 7.13
C VAL A 92 6.06 10.94 7.22
N VAL A 93 5.18 11.29 6.29
CA VAL A 93 3.89 10.61 6.10
C VAL A 93 3.91 9.92 4.75
N ASP A 94 3.85 8.59 4.77
CA ASP A 94 3.89 7.74 3.58
C ASP A 94 2.48 7.20 3.29
N PHE A 95 1.95 7.60 2.13
CA PHE A 95 0.68 7.15 1.59
C PHE A 95 0.93 6.04 0.58
N LYS A 96 0.94 4.80 1.06
CA LYS A 96 1.06 3.61 0.21
C LYS A 96 -0.20 3.42 -0.60
N MET A 97 -0.06 3.28 -1.91
CA MET A 97 -1.17 2.90 -2.78
C MET A 97 -1.35 1.39 -2.69
N GLU A 98 -2.59 0.94 -2.49
CA GLU A 98 -2.92 -0.44 -2.79
C GLU A 98 -2.57 -0.63 -4.27
N ALA A 99 -1.91 -1.75 -4.62
CA ALA A 99 -1.64 -2.05 -6.01
C ALA A 99 -2.99 -2.09 -6.72
N GLN A 100 -3.35 -1.01 -7.41
CA GLN A 100 -4.60 -0.96 -8.14
C GLN A 100 -4.50 -2.03 -9.20
N GLU A 101 -5.30 -3.07 -8.98
CA GLU A 101 -5.26 -4.24 -9.81
C GLU A 101 -5.88 -3.97 -11.19
N SER A 102 -5.22 -3.14 -11.99
CA SER A 102 -5.76 -2.61 -13.22
C SER A 102 -4.82 -2.93 -14.39
N VAL A 103 -5.31 -3.90 -15.17
CA VAL A 103 -4.84 -4.35 -16.49
C VAL A 103 -3.68 -5.36 -16.51
N ARG A 104 -3.02 -5.66 -15.38
CA ARG A 104 -2.11 -6.83 -15.27
C ARG A 104 -2.60 -7.98 -14.36
N GLU A 105 -3.57 -7.76 -13.47
CA GLU A 105 -3.98 -8.78 -12.48
C GLU A 105 -4.99 -9.82 -12.89
N THR A 106 -5.53 -9.82 -14.10
CA THR A 106 -6.15 -11.07 -14.56
C THR A 106 -5.08 -12.18 -14.64
N SER A 107 -3.81 -11.85 -14.90
CA SER A 107 -2.73 -12.84 -14.79
C SER A 107 -2.31 -13.09 -13.34
N GLY A 108 -2.22 -12.04 -12.51
CA GLY A 108 -1.81 -12.14 -11.09
C GLY A 108 -2.77 -12.97 -10.22
N LYS A 109 -4.07 -12.66 -10.23
CA LYS A 109 -5.10 -13.39 -9.46
C LYS A 109 -5.23 -14.84 -9.92
N THR A 110 -5.25 -15.07 -11.23
CA THR A 110 -5.33 -16.43 -11.77
C THR A 110 -4.05 -17.21 -11.44
N SER A 111 -2.87 -16.60 -11.53
CA SER A 111 -1.61 -17.25 -11.13
C SER A 111 -1.57 -17.60 -9.64
N GLY A 112 -2.05 -16.70 -8.76
CA GLY A 112 -2.16 -16.98 -7.32
C GLY A 112 -3.10 -18.14 -7.01
N LYS A 113 -4.31 -18.13 -7.60
CA LYS A 113 -5.27 -19.23 -7.47
C LYS A 113 -4.73 -20.57 -8.01
N ILE A 114 -3.96 -20.54 -9.10
CA ILE A 114 -3.30 -21.75 -9.64
C ILE A 114 -2.30 -22.31 -8.62
N ILE A 115 -1.49 -21.47 -7.97
CA ILE A 115 -0.54 -21.92 -6.94
C ILE A 115 -1.30 -22.53 -5.75
N GLU A 116 -2.35 -21.89 -5.25
CA GLU A 116 -3.17 -22.42 -4.15
C GLU A 116 -3.78 -23.79 -4.49
N LEU A 117 -4.32 -23.94 -5.70
CA LEU A 117 -4.88 -25.22 -6.16
C LEU A 117 -3.82 -26.32 -6.27
N ILE A 118 -2.62 -25.97 -6.75
CA ILE A 118 -1.50 -26.93 -6.84
C ILE A 118 -0.99 -27.32 -5.46
N GLN A 119 -0.94 -26.39 -4.50
CA GLN A 119 -0.58 -26.70 -3.11
C GLN A 119 -1.61 -27.63 -2.44
N GLY A 120 -2.89 -27.50 -2.78
CA GLY A 120 -3.95 -28.39 -2.28
C GLY A 120 -3.98 -29.75 -2.98
N ASN A 121 -3.61 -29.81 -4.27
CA ASN A 121 -3.54 -31.03 -5.05
C ASN A 121 -2.48 -30.91 -6.16
N GLU A 122 -1.30 -31.50 -5.93
CA GLU A 122 -0.18 -31.48 -6.87
C GLU A 122 -0.51 -32.15 -8.22
N ASN A 123 -1.52 -33.03 -8.27
CA ASN A 123 -1.94 -33.75 -9.48
C ASN A 123 -3.08 -33.05 -10.25
N ILE A 124 -3.48 -31.84 -9.83
CA ILE A 124 -4.59 -31.14 -10.47
C ILE A 124 -4.31 -30.87 -11.96
N SER A 125 -5.32 -31.14 -12.78
CA SER A 125 -5.24 -30.98 -14.23
C SER A 125 -5.62 -29.56 -14.67
N ILE A 126 -5.19 -29.19 -15.88
CA ILE A 126 -5.49 -27.87 -16.46
C ILE A 126 -7.01 -27.64 -16.61
N PRO A 127 -7.81 -28.62 -17.08
CA PRO A 127 -9.27 -28.47 -17.15
C PRO A 127 -9.92 -28.22 -15.78
N GLU A 128 -9.50 -28.96 -14.74
CA GLU A 128 -10.03 -28.79 -13.37
C GLU A 128 -9.69 -27.40 -12.80
N MET A 129 -8.46 -26.91 -13.06
CA MET A 129 -8.07 -25.54 -12.69
C MET A 129 -8.91 -24.49 -13.41
N ALA A 130 -9.19 -24.69 -14.70
CA ALA A 130 -9.99 -23.78 -15.51
C ALA A 130 -11.44 -23.69 -15.00
N GLU A 131 -12.06 -24.83 -14.71
CA GLU A 131 -13.41 -24.92 -14.15
C GLU A 131 -13.50 -24.28 -12.77
N THR A 132 -12.56 -24.61 -11.87
CA THR A 132 -12.56 -24.10 -10.49
C THR A 132 -12.34 -22.58 -10.43
N ILE A 133 -11.49 -22.04 -11.31
CA ILE A 133 -11.17 -20.61 -11.33
C ILE A 133 -12.21 -19.81 -12.15
N GLY A 134 -12.95 -20.46 -13.05
CA GLY A 134 -13.91 -19.82 -13.95
C GLY A 134 -13.25 -19.10 -15.14
N VAL A 135 -12.17 -19.66 -15.68
CA VAL A 135 -11.41 -19.10 -16.82
C VAL A 135 -11.20 -20.15 -17.91
N SER A 136 -10.77 -19.74 -19.11
CA SER A 136 -10.47 -20.69 -20.18
C SER A 136 -9.18 -21.49 -19.90
N GLU A 137 -9.11 -22.73 -20.38
CA GLU A 137 -7.90 -23.58 -20.29
C GLU A 137 -6.66 -22.87 -20.84
N ARG A 138 -6.79 -22.16 -21.98
CA ARG A 138 -5.72 -21.35 -22.57
C ARG A 138 -5.19 -20.26 -21.62
N SER A 139 -6.06 -19.69 -20.79
CA SER A 139 -5.64 -18.71 -19.78
C SER A 139 -4.82 -19.38 -18.68
N VAL A 140 -5.22 -20.57 -18.25
CA VAL A 140 -4.49 -21.38 -17.25
C VAL A 140 -3.13 -21.78 -17.80
N GLU A 141 -3.05 -22.30 -19.02
CA GLU A 141 -1.80 -22.66 -19.71
C GLU A 141 -0.81 -21.49 -19.75
N ARG A 142 -1.28 -20.31 -20.18
CA ARG A 142 -0.46 -19.10 -20.24
C ARG A 142 0.06 -18.69 -18.86
N ASN A 143 -0.75 -18.78 -17.82
CA ASN A 143 -0.33 -18.44 -16.46
C ASN A 143 0.67 -19.48 -15.91
N ILE A 144 0.47 -20.77 -16.15
CA ILE A 144 1.43 -21.83 -15.81
C ILE A 144 2.77 -21.59 -16.50
N GLU A 145 2.80 -21.26 -17.79
CA GLU A 145 4.05 -20.94 -18.49
C GLU A 145 4.76 -19.74 -17.87
N ASN A 146 4.02 -18.69 -17.49
CA ASN A 146 4.59 -17.52 -16.83
C ASN A 146 5.16 -17.87 -15.44
N LEU A 147 4.48 -18.71 -14.67
CA LEU A 147 4.95 -19.18 -13.37
C LEU A 147 6.22 -20.04 -13.50
N LYS A 148 6.29 -20.91 -14.52
CA LYS A 148 7.50 -21.67 -14.83
C LYS A 148 8.67 -20.77 -15.23
N LYS A 149 8.42 -19.74 -16.06
CA LYS A 149 9.46 -18.76 -16.46
C LYS A 149 9.98 -17.95 -15.27
N LYS A 150 9.12 -17.66 -14.29
CA LYS A 150 9.48 -16.98 -13.04
C LYS A 150 10.18 -17.89 -12.03
N GLY A 151 10.29 -19.19 -12.31
CA GLY A 151 10.91 -20.16 -11.42
C GLY A 151 10.04 -20.61 -10.24
N LEU A 152 8.77 -20.18 -10.18
CA LEU A 152 7.86 -20.45 -9.05
C LEU A 152 7.15 -21.81 -9.16
N LEU A 153 7.17 -22.43 -10.33
CA LEU A 153 6.46 -23.69 -10.59
C LEU A 153 7.30 -24.62 -11.46
N LYS A 154 7.31 -25.91 -11.13
CA LYS A 154 7.97 -26.95 -11.91
C LYS A 154 7.07 -28.17 -12.08
N ARG A 155 7.12 -28.78 -13.26
CA ARG A 155 6.47 -30.08 -13.50
C ARG A 155 7.49 -31.18 -13.21
N ILE A 156 7.12 -32.12 -12.36
CA ILE A 156 7.92 -33.31 -12.05
C ILE A 156 7.26 -34.54 -12.68
N GLY A 157 8.02 -35.32 -13.43
CA GLY A 157 7.54 -36.53 -14.11
C GLY A 157 7.05 -36.31 -15.56
N PRO A 158 6.49 -37.37 -16.18
CA PRO A 158 6.10 -37.37 -17.59
C PRO A 158 4.88 -36.48 -17.89
N ALA A 159 4.71 -36.08 -19.15
CA ALA A 159 3.61 -35.23 -19.60
C ALA A 159 2.22 -35.79 -19.26
N LYS A 160 2.10 -37.13 -19.22
CA LYS A 160 0.93 -37.85 -18.71
C LYS A 160 1.35 -38.57 -17.41
N GLY A 161 0.84 -38.11 -16.27
CA GLY A 161 1.08 -38.72 -14.95
C GLY A 161 2.15 -38.06 -14.08
N GLY A 162 2.78 -36.96 -14.52
CA GLY A 162 3.58 -36.11 -13.63
C GLY A 162 2.72 -35.19 -12.76
N TYR A 163 3.31 -34.57 -11.75
CA TYR A 163 2.65 -33.64 -10.83
C TYR A 163 3.33 -32.27 -10.84
N TRP A 164 2.64 -31.26 -10.32
CA TRP A 164 3.12 -29.89 -10.20
C TRP A 164 3.71 -29.66 -8.82
N GLN A 165 4.87 -29.02 -8.78
CA GLN A 165 5.56 -28.63 -7.56
C GLN A 165 5.79 -27.12 -7.56
N VAL A 166 5.40 -26.46 -6.46
CA VAL A 166 5.70 -25.04 -6.20
C VAL A 166 7.12 -24.95 -5.65
N ILE A 167 7.88 -23.97 -6.15
CA ILE A 167 9.26 -23.71 -5.72
C ILE A 167 9.27 -22.32 -5.05
N ASP A 168 9.77 -22.28 -3.81
CA ASP A 168 10.07 -21.05 -3.06
C ASP A 168 11.43 -20.46 -3.46
#